data_AF-A0A0M9WTV7-F1
#
_entry.id   AF-A0A0M9WTV7-F1
#
_cell.length_a   1.000
_cell.length_b   1.000
_cell.length_c   1.000
_cell.angle_alpha   90.00
_cell.angle_beta   90.00
_cell.angle_gamma   90.00
#
_symmetry.space_group_name_H-M   'P 1'
#
loop_
_entity.id
_entity.type
_entity.pdbx_description
1 polymer ?
#
loop_
_entity_poly.entity_id
_entity_poly.type
_entity_poly.pdbx_seq_one_letter_code
_entity_poly.pdbx_strand_id
1 'polypeptide(L)'
;MVNDVIAKAIQMEVEAQVESYVGKYENLKKNYVKLSDDHIKLKAESSELLSKLKQLEAIKSFSDNITIETIESAVICNLNYNPTDISFSGMRSEEIPMWFKILCRYFDNKNEILNLFNIFNIEYPNWAKDIILPSHYNKQQLKLCLNNSGQLYVCNGQIYEGNMGFYYTYHRRHNFDLETVFKRESYVEIPFQLLLKNKLLIEDDELFDLLLEKLHNEASHISYFMKLVYYQDVPIDKVLKLLSPTKSGAINYKSIVGKYPELLKSEHVGESLKQGISENGYSELYLLKFNKEVQKEYLLNRENKDLKFVELIDKSMEFNTEEKAELIKLCYMNKVK
;
A
#
# COMPACT_ATOMS: atom_id res chain seq x y z
N MET A 1 94.04 -59.82 27.08
CA MET A 1 93.54 -58.97 28.19
C MET A 1 93.42 -57.50 27.81
N VAL A 2 94.49 -56.72 27.61
CA VAL A 2 94.36 -55.28 27.28
C VAL A 2 93.65 -55.03 25.93
N ASN A 3 93.97 -55.81 24.90
CA ASN A 3 93.29 -55.72 23.59
C ASN A 3 91.81 -56.09 23.64
N ASP A 4 91.41 -57.03 24.52
CA ASP A 4 90.01 -57.46 24.66
C ASP A 4 89.17 -56.37 25.35
N VAL A 5 89.76 -55.64 26.31
CA VAL A 5 89.09 -54.54 27.02
C VAL A 5 88.88 -53.35 26.09
N ILE A 6 89.87 -53.00 25.26
CA ILE A 6 89.77 -51.92 24.27
C ILE A 6 88.72 -52.27 23.20
N ALA A 7 88.74 -53.50 22.68
CA ALA A 7 87.76 -53.96 21.70
C ALA A 7 86.32 -53.88 22.25
N LYS A 8 86.12 -54.26 23.52
CA LYS A 8 84.82 -54.21 24.19
C LYS A 8 84.33 -52.78 24.42
N ALA A 9 85.22 -51.85 24.76
CA ALA A 9 84.87 -50.44 24.93
C ALA A 9 84.49 -49.77 23.59
N ILE A 10 85.23 -50.07 22.51
CA ILE A 10 84.90 -49.62 21.16
C ILE A 10 83.54 -50.18 20.73
N GLN A 11 83.29 -51.46 20.99
CA GLN A 11 82.01 -52.09 20.67
C GLN A 11 80.83 -51.43 21.40
N MET A 12 80.97 -51.13 22.70
CA MET A 12 79.94 -50.44 23.47
C MET A 12 79.67 -49.01 22.96
N GLU A 13 80.70 -48.26 22.59
CA GLU A 13 80.54 -46.91 22.02
C GLU A 13 79.84 -46.97 20.65
N VAL A 14 80.21 -47.93 19.81
CA VAL A 14 79.55 -48.16 18.51
C VAL A 14 78.08 -48.55 18.72
N GLU A 15 77.78 -49.45 19.65
CA GLU A 15 76.41 -49.85 19.99
C GLU A 15 75.59 -48.66 20.51
N ALA A 16 76.15 -47.83 21.40
CA ALA A 16 75.49 -46.63 21.91
C ALA A 16 75.23 -45.58 20.80
N GLN A 17 76.16 -45.39 19.88
CA GLN A 17 75.95 -44.51 18.73
C GLN A 17 74.88 -45.05 17.80
N VAL A 18 74.88 -46.35 17.52
CA VAL A 18 73.85 -47.01 16.71
C VAL A 18 72.47 -46.84 17.35
N GLU A 19 72.31 -47.08 18.65
CA GLU A 19 71.05 -46.87 19.36
C GLU A 19 70.59 -45.40 19.30
N SER A 20 71.51 -44.44 19.49
CA SER A 20 71.20 -43.01 19.35
C SER A 20 70.73 -42.66 17.94
N TYR A 21 71.38 -43.18 16.90
CA TYR A 21 70.97 -42.97 15.51
C TYR A 21 69.63 -43.63 15.19
N VAL A 22 69.38 -44.83 15.70
CA VAL A 22 68.07 -45.50 15.57
C VAL A 22 66.98 -44.68 16.24
N GLY A 23 67.20 -44.20 17.46
CA GLY A 23 66.25 -43.34 18.17
C GLY A 23 65.95 -42.03 17.43
N LYS A 24 67.00 -41.38 16.88
CA LYS A 24 66.84 -40.18 16.03
C LYS A 24 66.04 -40.49 14.75
N TYR A 25 66.34 -41.61 14.10
CA TYR A 25 65.63 -42.03 12.89
C TYR A 25 64.15 -42.33 13.16
N GLU A 26 63.83 -43.02 14.26
CA GLU A 26 62.44 -43.28 14.64
C GLU A 26 61.66 -42.00 14.95
N ASN A 27 62.26 -41.06 15.67
CA ASN A 27 61.64 -39.76 15.92
C ASN A 27 61.44 -38.96 14.63
N LEU A 28 62.42 -38.96 13.74
CA LEU A 28 62.30 -38.30 12.44
C LEU A 28 61.18 -38.91 11.61
N LYS A 29 61.06 -40.25 11.61
CA LYS A 29 60.00 -40.98 10.93
C LYS A 29 58.61 -40.63 11.48
N LYS A 30 58.45 -40.58 12.81
CA LYS A 30 57.19 -40.17 13.46
C LYS A 30 56.82 -38.73 13.10
N ASN A 31 57.78 -37.82 13.15
CA ASN A 31 57.57 -36.42 12.78
C ASN A 31 57.20 -36.27 11.31
N TYR A 32 57.84 -37.03 10.41
CA TYR A 32 57.54 -37.02 8.99
C TYR A 32 56.11 -37.49 8.70
N VAL A 33 55.67 -38.58 9.34
CA VAL A 33 54.29 -39.07 9.20
C VAL A 33 53.30 -38.00 9.66
N LYS A 34 53.52 -37.42 10.85
CA LYS A 34 52.65 -36.35 11.37
C LYS A 34 52.59 -35.15 10.42
N LEU A 35 53.74 -34.69 9.93
CA LEU A 35 53.82 -33.55 9.02
C LEU A 35 53.13 -33.85 7.67
N SER A 36 53.25 -35.08 7.18
CA SER A 36 52.57 -35.55 5.97
C SER A 36 51.06 -35.54 6.15
N ASP A 37 50.56 -36.04 7.28
CA ASP A 37 49.13 -36.05 7.59
C ASP A 37 48.56 -34.63 7.71
N ASP A 38 49.27 -33.73 8.40
CA ASP A 38 48.89 -32.33 8.54
C ASP A 38 48.88 -31.61 7.17
N HIS A 39 49.87 -31.88 6.32
CA HIS A 39 49.92 -31.33 4.96
C HIS A 39 48.74 -31.82 4.10
N ILE A 40 48.35 -33.09 4.20
CA ILE A 40 47.18 -33.62 3.49
C ILE A 40 45.90 -32.92 3.95
N LYS A 41 45.71 -32.72 5.25
CA LYS A 41 44.54 -32.01 5.81
C LYS A 41 44.49 -30.56 5.34
N LEU A 42 45.59 -29.82 5.46
CA LEU A 42 45.67 -28.42 5.04
C LEU A 42 45.43 -28.27 3.53
N LYS A 43 45.91 -29.22 2.72
CA LYS A 43 45.65 -29.22 1.28
C LYS A 43 44.17 -29.45 0.96
N ALA A 44 43.49 -30.31 1.71
CA ALA A 44 42.06 -30.53 1.57
C ALA A 44 41.25 -29.28 1.97
N GLU A 45 41.55 -28.69 3.12
CA GLU A 45 40.92 -27.44 3.59
C GLU A 45 41.12 -26.28 2.61
N SER A 46 42.35 -26.10 2.11
CA SER A 46 42.66 -25.08 1.10
C SER A 46 41.87 -25.28 -0.20
N SER A 47 41.67 -26.54 -0.62
CA SER A 47 40.89 -26.86 -1.82
C SER A 47 39.40 -26.55 -1.62
N GLU A 48 38.86 -26.84 -0.43
CA GLU A 48 37.47 -26.51 -0.07
C GLU A 48 37.26 -24.99 -0.02
N LEU A 49 38.18 -24.26 0.62
CA LEU A 49 38.11 -22.79 0.69
C LEU A 49 38.21 -22.15 -0.69
N LEU A 50 39.08 -22.65 -1.57
CA LEU A 50 39.14 -22.18 -2.97
C LEU A 50 37.84 -22.44 -3.73
N SER A 51 37.18 -23.57 -3.49
CA SER A 51 35.87 -23.86 -4.09
C SER A 51 34.80 -22.89 -3.61
N LYS A 52 34.72 -22.62 -2.30
CA LYS A 52 33.81 -21.63 -1.72
C LYS A 52 34.08 -20.22 -2.24
N LEU A 53 35.35 -19.85 -2.39
CA LEU A 53 35.74 -18.55 -2.94
C LEU A 53 35.26 -18.38 -4.38
N LYS A 54 35.42 -19.39 -5.23
CA LYS A 54 34.87 -19.37 -6.61
C LYS A 54 33.35 -19.23 -6.65
N GLN A 55 32.63 -19.89 -5.75
CA GLN A 55 31.18 -19.74 -5.64
C GLN A 55 30.80 -18.30 -5.24
N LEU A 56 31.52 -17.72 -4.28
CA LEU A 56 31.33 -16.32 -3.88
C LEU A 56 31.65 -15.33 -5.00
N GLU A 57 32.69 -15.58 -5.80
CA GLU A 57 33.03 -14.75 -6.97
C GLU A 57 31.93 -14.79 -8.03
N ALA A 58 31.33 -15.96 -8.28
CA ALA A 58 30.20 -16.08 -9.20
C ALA A 58 28.97 -15.31 -8.68
N ILE A 59 28.67 -15.41 -7.39
CA ILE A 59 27.59 -14.64 -6.74
C ILE A 59 27.87 -13.14 -6.83
N LYS A 60 29.11 -12.73 -6.58
CA LYS A 60 29.53 -11.32 -6.67
C LYS A 60 29.35 -10.78 -8.09
N SER A 61 29.78 -11.51 -9.11
CA SER A 61 29.58 -11.14 -10.51
C SER A 61 28.08 -10.97 -10.85
N PHE A 62 27.21 -11.85 -10.35
CA PHE A 62 25.77 -11.67 -10.50
C PHE A 62 25.27 -10.42 -9.77
N SER A 63 25.65 -10.26 -8.50
CA SER A 63 25.29 -9.12 -7.64
C SER A 63 25.67 -7.78 -8.26
N ASP A 64 26.89 -7.67 -8.81
CA ASP A 64 27.42 -6.43 -9.39
C ASP A 64 26.63 -5.97 -10.64
N ASN A 65 25.86 -6.87 -11.27
CA ASN A 65 24.99 -6.56 -12.41
C ASN A 65 23.56 -6.18 -12.01
N ILE A 66 23.19 -6.34 -10.74
CA ILE A 66 21.89 -5.94 -10.22
C ILE A 66 21.96 -4.48 -9.77
N THR A 67 21.23 -3.61 -10.46
CA THR A 67 21.12 -2.19 -10.15
C THR A 67 19.69 -1.87 -9.72
N ILE A 68 19.44 -0.63 -9.30
CA ILE A 68 18.08 -0.21 -8.93
C ILE A 68 17.11 -0.27 -10.11
N GLU A 69 17.60 -0.08 -11.34
CA GLU A 69 16.80 -0.17 -12.56
C GLU A 69 16.44 -1.61 -12.93
N THR A 70 17.27 -2.59 -12.55
CA THR A 70 17.12 -3.99 -12.99
C THR A 70 16.59 -4.92 -11.90
N ILE A 71 16.79 -4.59 -10.62
CA ILE A 71 16.45 -5.47 -9.48
C ILE A 71 15.00 -5.93 -9.49
N GLU A 72 14.08 -5.07 -9.90
CA GLU A 72 12.67 -5.43 -9.97
C GLU A 72 12.45 -6.60 -10.93
N SER A 73 12.88 -6.45 -12.19
CA SER A 73 12.74 -7.47 -13.22
C SER A 73 13.60 -8.71 -13.00
N ALA A 74 14.81 -8.55 -12.45
CA ALA A 74 15.79 -9.62 -12.34
C ALA A 74 15.59 -10.47 -11.08
N VAL A 75 15.10 -9.87 -10.00
CA VAL A 75 15.01 -10.52 -8.68
C VAL A 75 13.58 -10.51 -8.17
N ILE A 76 12.98 -9.34 -7.97
CA ILE A 76 11.74 -9.20 -7.20
C ILE A 76 10.56 -9.88 -7.90
N CYS A 77 10.45 -9.74 -9.23
CA CYS A 77 9.40 -10.40 -10.02
C CYS A 77 9.42 -11.93 -9.90
N ASN A 78 10.57 -12.53 -9.59
CA ASN A 78 10.70 -13.99 -9.43
C ASN A 78 10.32 -14.49 -8.03
N LEU A 79 10.02 -13.59 -7.09
CA LEU A 79 9.68 -13.93 -5.70
C LEU A 79 8.17 -14.15 -5.47
N ASN A 80 7.35 -14.08 -6.53
CA ASN A 80 5.89 -14.20 -6.46
C ASN A 80 5.24 -13.19 -5.49
N TYR A 81 5.86 -12.02 -5.30
CA TYR A 81 5.23 -10.93 -4.54
C TYR A 81 4.16 -10.27 -5.38
N ASN A 82 3.01 -9.98 -4.77
CA ASN A 82 1.91 -9.30 -5.44
C ASN A 82 2.20 -7.80 -5.50
N PRO A 83 2.39 -7.20 -6.69
CA PRO A 83 2.54 -5.77 -6.80
C PRO A 83 1.20 -5.09 -6.48
N THR A 84 1.27 -3.97 -5.77
CA THR A 84 0.15 -3.07 -5.58
C THR A 84 -0.08 -2.24 -6.84
N ASP A 85 -1.36 -1.93 -7.12
CA ASP A 85 -1.78 -1.11 -8.26
C ASP A 85 -1.62 0.40 -7.96
N ILE A 86 -0.43 0.81 -7.57
CA ILE A 86 -0.09 2.21 -7.30
C ILE A 86 0.42 2.84 -8.59
N SER A 87 -0.32 3.83 -9.10
CA SER A 87 0.16 4.66 -10.19
C SER A 87 1.15 5.71 -9.68
N PHE A 88 2.30 5.78 -10.36
CA PHE A 88 3.30 6.83 -10.16
C PHE A 88 3.29 7.85 -11.30
N SER A 89 2.31 7.81 -12.21
CA SER A 89 2.11 8.87 -13.19
C SER A 89 1.54 10.12 -12.51
N GLY A 90 1.73 11.29 -13.14
CA GLY A 90 1.21 12.56 -12.64
C GLY A 90 2.31 13.59 -12.38
N MET A 91 1.94 14.65 -11.65
CA MET A 91 2.85 15.76 -11.36
C MET A 91 3.97 15.32 -10.42
N ARG A 92 5.20 15.78 -10.70
CA ARG A 92 6.42 15.45 -9.94
C ARG A 92 6.76 13.96 -9.92
N SER A 93 6.24 13.18 -10.87
CA SER A 93 6.53 11.75 -11.00
C SER A 93 8.01 11.46 -11.31
N GLU A 94 8.68 12.41 -11.93
CA GLU A 94 10.11 12.47 -12.20
C GLU A 94 10.97 12.66 -10.94
N GLU A 95 10.41 13.25 -9.88
CA GLU A 95 11.12 13.45 -8.60
C GLU A 95 11.15 12.17 -7.75
N ILE A 96 10.30 11.19 -8.06
CA ILE A 96 10.16 9.95 -7.29
C ILE A 96 11.27 8.97 -7.69
N PRO A 97 12.20 8.62 -6.77
CA PRO A 97 13.28 7.71 -7.07
C PRO A 97 12.76 6.27 -7.21
N MET A 98 13.50 5.48 -7.99
CA MET A 98 13.10 4.11 -8.31
C MET A 98 12.98 3.22 -7.06
N TRP A 99 13.88 3.37 -6.08
CA TRP A 99 13.79 2.62 -4.81
C TRP A 99 12.45 2.83 -4.12
N PHE A 100 11.91 4.05 -4.14
CA PHE A 100 10.62 4.36 -3.50
C PHE A 100 9.47 3.77 -4.29
N LYS A 101 9.53 3.81 -5.63
CA LYS A 101 8.53 3.20 -6.51
C LYS A 101 8.42 1.69 -6.25
N ILE A 102 9.55 1.00 -6.23
CA ILE A 102 9.64 -0.44 -5.94
C ILE A 102 9.12 -0.72 -4.53
N LEU A 103 9.58 0.04 -3.52
CA LEU A 103 9.17 -0.15 -2.13
C LEU A 103 7.65 0.00 -1.95
N CYS A 104 7.03 1.00 -2.58
CA CYS A 104 5.59 1.22 -2.52
C CYS A 104 4.83 0.13 -3.29
N ARG A 105 5.34 -0.29 -4.46
CA ARG A 105 4.73 -1.36 -5.26
C ARG A 105 4.66 -2.67 -4.47
N TYR A 106 5.70 -3.01 -3.73
CA TYR A 106 5.78 -4.26 -2.94
C TYR A 106 5.70 -4.00 -1.44
N PHE A 107 4.87 -3.05 -1.01
CA PHE A 107 4.87 -2.56 0.36
C PHE A 107 4.50 -3.62 1.41
N ASP A 108 3.66 -4.60 1.05
CA ASP A 108 3.34 -5.71 1.96
C ASP A 108 4.57 -6.58 2.29
N ASN A 109 5.61 -6.52 1.44
CA ASN A 109 6.90 -7.18 1.61
C ASN A 109 8.05 -6.17 1.82
N LYS A 110 7.75 -5.00 2.38
CA LYS A 110 8.71 -3.87 2.51
C LYS A 110 10.06 -4.28 3.09
N ASN A 111 10.05 -5.07 4.17
CA ASN A 111 11.29 -5.44 4.87
C ASN A 111 12.16 -6.36 4.04
N GLU A 112 11.54 -7.32 3.33
CA GLU A 112 12.22 -8.21 2.40
C GLU A 112 12.81 -7.43 1.22
N ILE A 113 12.09 -6.44 0.68
CA ILE A 113 12.58 -5.57 -0.39
C ILE A 113 13.81 -4.77 0.06
N LEU A 114 13.77 -4.17 1.26
CA LEU A 114 14.91 -3.45 1.82
C LEU A 114 16.11 -4.39 2.07
N ASN A 115 15.86 -5.63 2.49
CA ASN A 115 16.92 -6.64 2.61
C ASN A 115 17.55 -6.98 1.26
N LEU A 116 16.75 -7.10 0.20
CA LEU A 116 17.29 -7.28 -1.15
C LEU A 116 18.12 -6.07 -1.58
N PHE A 117 17.67 -4.84 -1.29
CA PHE A 117 18.48 -3.65 -1.56
C PHE A 117 19.83 -3.71 -0.85
N ASN A 118 19.86 -4.16 0.41
CA ASN A 118 21.12 -4.34 1.15
C ASN A 118 22.01 -5.42 0.53
N ILE A 119 21.44 -6.56 0.13
CA ILE A 119 22.18 -7.69 -0.48
C ILE A 119 22.85 -7.24 -1.79
N PHE A 120 22.13 -6.46 -2.61
CA PHE A 120 22.61 -5.97 -3.90
C PHE A 120 23.25 -4.58 -3.83
N ASN A 121 23.55 -4.09 -2.62
CA ASN A 121 24.20 -2.80 -2.39
C ASN A 121 23.52 -1.60 -3.10
N ILE A 122 22.18 -1.62 -3.14
CA ILE A 122 21.37 -0.53 -3.68
C ILE A 122 21.23 0.55 -2.63
N GLU A 123 21.59 1.78 -2.99
CA GLU A 123 21.51 2.94 -2.10
C GLU A 123 20.07 3.43 -1.91
N TYR A 124 19.68 3.64 -0.66
CA TYR A 124 18.43 4.29 -0.29
C TYR A 124 18.59 5.01 1.07
N PRO A 125 17.73 5.98 1.41
CA PRO A 125 17.85 6.73 2.66
C PRO A 125 17.59 5.87 3.91
N ASN A 126 18.33 6.09 4.99
CA ASN A 126 18.19 5.33 6.24
C ASN A 126 16.78 5.38 6.86
N TRP A 127 16.02 6.45 6.60
CA TRP A 127 14.64 6.59 7.07
C TRP A 127 13.62 5.81 6.23
N ALA A 128 14.01 5.20 5.11
CA ALA A 128 13.08 4.46 4.24
C ALA A 128 12.40 3.28 4.96
N LYS A 129 13.09 2.69 5.94
CA LYS A 129 12.56 1.62 6.80
C LYS A 129 11.36 2.06 7.64
N ASP A 130 11.23 3.35 7.91
CA ASP A 130 10.19 3.91 8.77
C ASP A 130 8.96 4.38 7.96
N ILE A 131 9.02 4.32 6.62
CA ILE A 131 7.91 4.68 5.74
C ILE A 131 6.72 3.76 6.03
N ILE A 132 5.55 4.39 6.23
CA ILE A 132 4.25 3.74 6.28
C ILE A 132 3.39 4.34 5.17
N LEU A 133 2.78 3.50 4.33
CA LEU A 133 1.82 3.97 3.34
C LEU A 133 0.48 4.33 4.00
N PRO A 134 -0.30 5.28 3.43
CA PRO A 134 -1.59 5.66 4.00
C PRO A 134 -2.58 4.50 4.16
N SER A 135 -2.50 3.50 3.27
CA SER A 135 -3.27 2.25 3.32
C SER A 135 -2.95 1.38 4.55
N HIS A 136 -1.79 1.60 5.18
CA HIS A 136 -1.26 0.87 6.33
C HIS A 136 -1.10 1.73 7.58
N TYR A 137 -1.58 2.98 7.55
CA TYR A 137 -1.60 3.83 8.73
C TYR A 137 -2.36 3.18 9.87
N ASN A 138 -1.78 3.27 11.07
CA ASN A 138 -2.41 2.81 12.29
C ASN A 138 -3.51 3.77 12.75
N LYS A 139 -4.24 3.39 13.80
CA LYS A 139 -5.34 4.17 14.35
C LYS A 139 -4.96 5.61 14.73
N GLN A 140 -3.78 5.83 15.32
CA GLN A 140 -3.36 7.18 15.72
C GLN A 140 -3.04 8.06 14.51
N GLN A 141 -2.40 7.50 13.49
CA GLN A 141 -2.13 8.19 12.22
C GLN A 141 -3.43 8.55 11.50
N LEU A 142 -4.44 7.66 11.50
CA LEU A 142 -5.76 7.95 10.93
C LEU A 142 -6.53 9.02 11.72
N LYS A 143 -6.48 8.97 13.07
CA LYS A 143 -7.04 10.05 13.91
C LYS A 143 -6.38 11.39 13.60
N LEU A 144 -5.06 11.41 13.39
CA LEU A 144 -4.33 12.62 13.01
C LEU A 144 -4.84 13.17 11.67
N CYS A 145 -5.03 12.31 10.67
CA CYS A 145 -5.61 12.67 9.39
C CYS A 145 -7.03 13.25 9.51
N LEU A 146 -7.92 12.59 10.27
CA LEU A 146 -9.31 13.05 10.44
C LEU A 146 -9.38 14.37 11.22
N ASN A 147 -8.56 14.54 12.26
CA ASN A 147 -8.54 15.77 13.04
C ASN A 147 -7.94 16.96 12.29
N ASN A 148 -7.07 16.70 11.32
CA ASN A 148 -6.43 17.72 10.50
C ASN A 148 -6.91 17.67 9.04
N SER A 149 -8.15 17.23 8.80
CA SER A 149 -8.69 17.08 7.43
C SER A 149 -8.59 18.38 6.62
N GLY A 150 -8.68 19.53 7.28
CA GLY A 150 -8.54 20.83 6.62
C GLY A 150 -7.17 21.09 5.99
N GLN A 151 -6.11 20.46 6.50
CA GLN A 151 -4.77 20.52 5.91
C GLN A 151 -4.58 19.46 4.79
N LEU A 152 -5.41 18.42 4.77
CA LEU A 152 -5.37 17.38 3.75
C LEU A 152 -5.95 17.89 2.44
N TYR A 153 -5.09 18.47 1.62
CA TYR A 153 -5.43 18.97 0.30
C TYR A 153 -4.33 18.57 -0.68
N VAL A 154 -4.75 18.08 -1.84
CA VAL A 154 -3.84 17.84 -2.97
C VAL A 154 -4.05 18.94 -4.00
N CYS A 155 -2.97 19.64 -4.33
CA CYS A 155 -3.01 20.73 -5.28
C CYS A 155 -3.47 20.30 -6.69
N ASN A 156 -4.03 21.25 -7.43
CA ASN A 156 -4.36 21.11 -8.86
C ASN A 156 -5.38 19.99 -9.18
N GLY A 157 -6.29 19.68 -8.26
CA GLY A 157 -7.42 18.77 -8.50
C GLY A 157 -7.05 17.28 -8.55
N GLN A 158 -5.81 16.91 -8.24
CA GLN A 158 -5.30 15.53 -8.24
C GLN A 158 -5.64 14.78 -6.94
N ILE A 159 -6.78 15.07 -6.30
CA ILE A 159 -7.14 14.55 -4.97
C ILE A 159 -7.06 13.02 -4.94
N TYR A 160 -7.58 12.33 -5.96
CA TYR A 160 -7.78 10.88 -5.94
C TYR A 160 -6.87 10.08 -6.89
N GLU A 161 -6.04 10.75 -7.70
CA GLU A 161 -5.14 10.12 -8.66
C GLU A 161 -3.98 11.07 -9.00
N GLY A 162 -2.87 10.55 -9.53
CA GLY A 162 -1.78 11.38 -10.05
C GLY A 162 -0.94 12.14 -9.00
N ASN A 163 -1.03 11.76 -7.72
CA ASN A 163 -0.55 12.55 -6.58
C ASN A 163 0.63 11.94 -5.79
N MET A 164 1.15 10.79 -6.21
CA MET A 164 2.31 10.15 -5.55
C MET A 164 3.57 11.01 -5.58
N GLY A 165 3.73 11.87 -6.60
CA GLY A 165 4.85 12.81 -6.70
C GLY A 165 4.82 13.86 -5.59
N PHE A 166 3.65 14.45 -5.35
CA PHE A 166 3.48 15.37 -4.23
C PHE A 166 3.73 14.68 -2.89
N TYR A 167 3.15 13.49 -2.69
CA TYR A 167 3.35 12.71 -1.48
C TYR A 167 4.83 12.50 -1.17
N TYR A 168 5.60 11.99 -2.14
CA TYR A 168 7.03 11.78 -1.97
C TYR A 168 7.77 13.10 -1.68
N THR A 169 7.54 14.14 -2.48
CA THR A 169 8.30 15.40 -2.38
C THR A 169 8.08 16.13 -1.05
N TYR A 170 6.86 16.12 -0.50
CA TYR A 170 6.56 16.77 0.77
C TYR A 170 6.97 15.90 1.97
N HIS A 171 6.63 14.61 1.95
CA HIS A 171 6.90 13.74 3.11
C HIS A 171 8.39 13.43 3.30
N ARG A 172 9.19 13.34 2.21
CA ARG A 172 10.64 13.08 2.34
C ARG A 172 11.40 14.15 3.11
N ARG A 173 10.92 15.41 3.11
CA ARG A 173 11.55 16.54 3.84
C ARG A 173 11.53 16.34 5.34
N HIS A 174 10.57 15.53 5.81
CA HIS A 174 10.35 15.21 7.20
C HIS A 174 10.51 13.71 7.45
N ASN A 175 11.30 13.02 6.61
CA ASN A 175 11.60 11.59 6.73
C ASN A 175 10.34 10.71 6.85
N PHE A 176 9.23 11.10 6.22
CA PHE A 176 7.92 10.45 6.31
C PHE A 176 7.31 10.38 7.72
N ASP A 177 7.81 11.19 8.67
CA ASP A 177 7.16 11.35 9.97
C ASP A 177 5.89 12.18 9.84
N LEU A 178 4.75 11.49 9.88
CA LEU A 178 3.44 12.10 9.64
C LEU A 178 3.12 13.21 10.66
N GLU A 179 3.50 13.04 11.93
CA GLU A 179 3.28 14.07 12.94
C GLU A 179 4.04 15.36 12.64
N THR A 180 5.31 15.25 12.27
CA THR A 180 6.11 16.42 11.88
C THR A 180 5.55 17.08 10.63
N VAL A 181 5.07 16.31 9.65
CA VAL A 181 4.44 16.84 8.44
C VAL A 181 3.24 17.73 8.79
N PHE A 182 2.28 17.24 9.59
CA PHE A 182 1.13 18.05 10.04
C PHE A 182 1.51 19.24 10.92
N LYS A 183 2.61 19.17 11.66
CA LYS A 183 3.09 20.28 12.51
C LYS A 183 3.79 21.38 11.71
N ARG A 184 4.41 21.06 10.57
CA ARG A 184 5.33 21.96 9.85
C ARG A 184 4.83 22.42 8.49
N GLU A 185 3.93 21.67 7.86
CA GLU A 185 3.39 22.01 6.54
C GLU A 185 2.01 22.64 6.68
N SER A 186 1.73 23.67 5.88
CA SER A 186 0.39 24.28 5.83
C SER A 186 -0.63 23.38 5.12
N TYR A 187 -0.14 22.54 4.21
CA TYR A 187 -0.92 21.57 3.45
C TYR A 187 -0.19 20.23 3.44
N VAL A 188 -0.94 19.15 3.61
CA VAL A 188 -0.41 17.81 3.73
C VAL A 188 -0.96 16.96 2.57
N GLU A 189 -0.07 16.71 1.61
CA GLU A 189 -0.34 16.06 0.34
C GLU A 189 -0.29 14.53 0.51
N ILE A 190 -1.44 13.92 0.84
CA ILE A 190 -1.58 12.47 0.99
C ILE A 190 -2.33 11.87 -0.20
N PRO A 191 -1.89 10.71 -0.74
CA PRO A 191 -2.63 9.95 -1.73
C PRO A 191 -3.97 9.46 -1.15
N PHE A 192 -5.07 10.18 -1.38
CA PHE A 192 -6.38 9.81 -0.83
C PHE A 192 -6.81 8.42 -1.28
N GLN A 193 -6.49 7.99 -2.50
CA GLN A 193 -6.78 6.64 -2.96
C GLN A 193 -6.11 5.53 -2.12
N LEU A 194 -4.97 5.82 -1.47
CA LEU A 194 -4.34 4.89 -0.53
C LEU A 194 -4.95 5.02 0.86
N LEU A 195 -5.18 6.26 1.31
CA LEU A 195 -5.78 6.52 2.62
C LEU A 195 -7.18 5.89 2.71
N LEU A 196 -7.99 6.06 1.66
CA LEU A 196 -9.35 5.54 1.55
C LEU A 196 -9.41 4.03 1.30
N LYS A 197 -8.28 3.35 1.04
CA LYS A 197 -8.21 1.87 1.03
C LYS A 197 -7.96 1.30 2.44
N ASN A 198 -7.61 2.14 3.43
CA ASN A 198 -7.33 1.69 4.77
C ASN A 198 -8.63 1.23 5.46
N LYS A 199 -8.71 -0.09 5.71
CA LYS A 199 -9.93 -0.73 6.25
C LYS A 199 -10.30 -0.25 7.65
N LEU A 200 -9.34 0.23 8.43
CA LEU A 200 -9.60 0.73 9.78
C LEU A 200 -10.56 1.93 9.79
N LEU A 201 -10.67 2.69 8.69
CA LEU A 201 -11.66 3.77 8.58
C LEU A 201 -13.10 3.27 8.70
N ILE A 202 -13.35 2.00 8.40
CA ILE A 202 -14.67 1.38 8.41
C ILE A 202 -14.76 0.27 9.47
N GLU A 203 -13.71 -0.50 9.70
CA GLU A 203 -13.72 -1.63 10.65
C GLU A 203 -13.59 -1.16 12.12
N ASP A 204 -12.93 -0.04 12.39
CA ASP A 204 -12.80 0.52 13.75
C ASP A 204 -13.92 1.54 14.01
N ASP A 205 -14.83 1.22 14.91
CA ASP A 205 -16.00 2.05 15.19
C ASP A 205 -15.63 3.44 15.74
N GLU A 206 -14.55 3.57 16.51
CA GLU A 206 -14.12 4.86 17.04
C GLU A 206 -13.61 5.79 15.92
N LEU A 207 -12.87 5.25 14.95
CA LEU A 207 -12.45 6.00 13.77
C LEU A 207 -13.63 6.37 12.89
N PHE A 208 -14.57 5.44 12.69
CA PHE A 208 -15.75 5.69 11.88
C PHE A 208 -16.66 6.75 12.51
N ASP A 209 -16.90 6.67 13.82
CA ASP A 209 -17.68 7.67 14.55
C ASP A 209 -17.00 9.04 14.53
N LEU A 210 -15.66 9.10 14.65
CA LEU A 210 -14.91 10.35 14.47
C LEU A 210 -15.10 10.92 13.05
N LEU A 211 -15.04 10.09 12.01
CA LEU A 211 -15.30 10.52 10.64
C LEU A 211 -16.72 11.10 10.51
N LEU A 212 -17.74 10.43 11.07
CA LEU A 212 -19.12 10.91 11.07
C LEU A 212 -19.25 12.24 11.82
N GLU A 213 -18.60 12.38 12.97
CA GLU A 213 -18.57 13.64 13.74
C GLU A 213 -17.98 14.78 12.91
N LYS A 214 -16.84 14.55 12.25
CA LYS A 214 -16.21 15.56 11.39
C LYS A 214 -17.06 15.91 10.17
N LEU A 215 -17.74 14.93 9.56
CA LEU A 215 -18.68 15.14 8.47
C LEU A 215 -19.89 15.97 8.93
N HIS A 216 -20.48 15.60 10.06
CA HIS A 216 -21.64 16.31 10.62
C HIS A 216 -21.29 17.77 10.95
N ASN A 217 -20.10 18.01 11.48
CA ASN A 217 -19.58 19.34 11.80
C ASN A 217 -19.01 20.10 10.59
N GLU A 218 -19.07 19.53 9.39
CA GLU A 218 -18.60 20.17 8.14
C GLU A 218 -17.12 20.60 8.22
N ALA A 219 -16.28 19.78 8.84
CA ALA A 219 -14.85 20.05 8.91
C ALA A 219 -14.25 20.23 7.51
N SER A 220 -13.30 21.15 7.34
CA SER A 220 -12.73 21.46 6.02
C SER A 220 -12.18 20.20 5.34
N HIS A 221 -12.45 20.06 4.04
CA HIS A 221 -12.07 18.93 3.16
C HIS A 221 -12.53 17.53 3.60
N ILE A 222 -13.32 17.41 4.68
CA ILE A 222 -13.76 16.10 5.17
C ILE A 222 -14.63 15.34 4.16
N SER A 223 -15.33 16.07 3.30
CA SER A 223 -16.17 15.49 2.24
C SER A 223 -15.37 14.64 1.24
N TYR A 224 -14.04 14.77 1.18
CA TYR A 224 -13.20 13.89 0.36
C TYR A 224 -13.19 12.44 0.86
N PHE A 225 -13.41 12.22 2.15
CA PHE A 225 -13.52 10.88 2.71
C PHE A 225 -14.78 10.14 2.22
N MET A 226 -15.79 10.85 1.70
CA MET A 226 -17.00 10.22 1.14
C MET A 226 -16.70 9.32 -0.05
N LYS A 227 -15.56 9.51 -0.73
CA LYS A 227 -15.12 8.59 -1.79
C LYS A 227 -14.68 7.21 -1.30
N LEU A 228 -14.60 6.97 0.02
CA LEU A 228 -14.24 5.65 0.57
C LEU A 228 -15.11 4.52 0.01
N VAL A 229 -16.38 4.81 -0.34
CA VAL A 229 -17.32 3.85 -0.93
C VAL A 229 -16.89 3.29 -2.30
N TYR A 230 -15.95 3.95 -2.96
CA TYR A 230 -15.35 3.46 -4.21
C TYR A 230 -14.12 2.59 -3.99
N TYR A 231 -13.51 2.66 -2.81
CA TYR A 231 -12.23 2.01 -2.50
C TYR A 231 -12.36 0.83 -1.52
N GLN A 232 -13.53 0.68 -0.89
CA GLN A 232 -13.82 -0.37 0.07
C GLN A 232 -15.26 -0.88 -0.06
N ASP A 233 -15.49 -2.12 0.36
CA ASP A 233 -16.83 -2.67 0.53
C ASP A 233 -17.41 -2.19 1.87
N VAL A 234 -18.25 -1.16 1.82
CA VAL A 234 -18.84 -0.55 3.02
C VAL A 234 -20.17 -1.23 3.36
N PRO A 235 -20.36 -1.69 4.60
CA PRO A 235 -21.64 -2.21 5.07
C PRO A 235 -22.77 -1.19 4.90
N ILE A 236 -23.95 -1.65 4.50
CA ILE A 236 -25.09 -0.80 4.15
C ILE A 236 -25.52 0.12 5.31
N ASP A 237 -25.45 -0.36 6.55
CA ASP A 237 -25.77 0.43 7.75
C ASP A 237 -24.79 1.60 7.94
N LYS A 238 -23.51 1.41 7.63
CA LYS A 238 -22.50 2.48 7.64
C LYS A 238 -22.68 3.43 6.46
N VAL A 239 -23.05 2.94 5.28
CA VAL A 239 -23.43 3.80 4.14
C VAL A 239 -24.60 4.72 4.49
N LEU A 240 -25.63 4.19 5.17
CA LEU A 240 -26.77 4.99 5.61
C LEU A 240 -26.36 6.06 6.65
N LYS A 241 -25.47 5.72 7.59
CA LYS A 241 -24.93 6.70 8.55
C LYS A 241 -24.17 7.84 7.85
N LEU A 242 -23.42 7.55 6.78
CA LEU A 242 -22.71 8.57 6.00
C LEU A 242 -23.66 9.52 5.24
N LEU A 243 -24.91 9.11 4.98
CA LEU A 243 -25.96 9.96 4.39
C LEU A 243 -26.70 10.83 5.42
N SER A 244 -26.26 10.85 6.67
CA SER A 244 -26.89 11.69 7.70
C SER A 244 -26.74 13.19 7.38
N PRO A 245 -27.75 14.01 7.69
CA PRO A 245 -27.64 15.45 7.56
C PRO A 245 -26.48 16.02 8.39
N THR A 246 -25.79 17.00 7.82
CA THR A 246 -24.80 17.82 8.53
C THR A 246 -25.50 18.79 9.47
N LYS A 247 -24.71 19.52 10.26
CA LYS A 247 -25.19 20.57 11.16
C LYS A 247 -25.98 21.67 10.43
N SER A 248 -25.67 21.94 9.17
CA SER A 248 -26.42 22.90 8.33
C SER A 248 -27.70 22.31 7.73
N GLY A 249 -27.93 21.01 7.90
CA GLY A 249 -29.01 20.25 7.26
C GLY A 249 -28.67 19.75 5.86
N ALA A 250 -27.47 20.03 5.33
CA ALA A 250 -27.03 19.51 4.03
C ALA A 250 -26.72 18.01 4.09
N ILE A 251 -26.86 17.29 2.97
CA ILE A 251 -26.50 15.87 2.88
C ILE A 251 -25.38 15.69 1.85
N ASN A 252 -24.30 15.03 2.23
CA ASN A 252 -23.17 14.72 1.34
C ASN A 252 -23.49 13.44 0.53
N TYR A 253 -24.29 13.55 -0.52
CA TYR A 253 -24.81 12.37 -1.22
C TYR A 253 -24.00 11.94 -2.45
N LYS A 254 -23.24 12.84 -3.09
CA LYS A 254 -22.74 12.64 -4.48
C LYS A 254 -21.99 11.32 -4.68
N SER A 255 -20.98 11.05 -3.85
CA SER A 255 -20.18 9.82 -3.97
C SER A 255 -20.97 8.56 -3.63
N ILE A 256 -21.88 8.64 -2.65
CA ILE A 256 -22.68 7.50 -2.22
C ILE A 256 -23.71 7.14 -3.29
N VAL A 257 -24.52 8.11 -3.73
CA VAL A 257 -25.54 7.89 -4.77
C VAL A 257 -24.91 7.56 -6.11
N GLY A 258 -23.74 8.12 -6.42
CA GLY A 258 -22.99 7.76 -7.61
C GLY A 258 -22.54 6.29 -7.62
N LYS A 259 -22.25 5.70 -6.46
CA LYS A 259 -21.87 4.28 -6.31
C LYS A 259 -23.08 3.35 -6.16
N TYR A 260 -24.11 3.79 -5.43
CA TYR A 260 -25.28 3.03 -5.02
C TYR A 260 -26.58 3.77 -5.42
N PRO A 261 -26.86 3.94 -6.72
CA PRO A 261 -28.04 4.69 -7.18
C PRO A 261 -29.36 4.06 -6.72
N GLU A 262 -29.39 2.76 -6.46
CA GLU A 262 -30.54 2.02 -5.93
C GLU A 262 -30.98 2.49 -4.55
N LEU A 263 -30.11 3.16 -3.77
CA LEU A 263 -30.49 3.75 -2.49
C LEU A 263 -31.60 4.78 -2.63
N LEU A 264 -31.71 5.46 -3.77
CA LEU A 264 -32.80 6.39 -4.04
C LEU A 264 -34.18 5.70 -4.17
N LYS A 265 -34.21 4.37 -4.30
CA LYS A 265 -35.44 3.57 -4.24
C LYS A 265 -35.89 3.28 -2.80
N SER A 266 -35.00 3.43 -1.81
CA SER A 266 -35.40 3.37 -0.40
C SER A 266 -36.32 4.54 -0.07
N GLU A 267 -37.42 4.27 0.65
CA GLU A 267 -38.37 5.29 1.08
C GLU A 267 -37.65 6.38 1.90
N HIS A 268 -36.88 5.99 2.91
CA HIS A 268 -36.21 6.92 3.81
C HIS A 268 -35.15 7.80 3.11
N VAL A 269 -34.30 7.19 2.28
CA VAL A 269 -33.23 7.91 1.57
C VAL A 269 -33.79 8.77 0.44
N GLY A 270 -34.74 8.23 -0.33
CA GLY A 270 -35.41 8.97 -1.39
C GLY A 270 -36.12 10.21 -0.86
N GLU A 271 -36.86 10.07 0.24
CA GLU A 271 -37.55 11.18 0.89
C GLU A 271 -36.56 12.25 1.39
N SER A 272 -35.45 11.84 2.02
CA SER A 272 -34.44 12.76 2.56
C SER A 272 -33.72 13.58 1.48
N LEU A 273 -33.65 13.08 0.24
CA LEU A 273 -32.93 13.72 -0.87
C LEU A 273 -33.86 14.35 -1.93
N LYS A 274 -35.18 14.27 -1.76
CA LYS A 274 -36.14 14.67 -2.80
C LYS A 274 -36.09 16.15 -3.20
N GLN A 275 -35.66 17.02 -2.29
CA GLN A 275 -35.52 18.46 -2.60
C GLN A 275 -34.41 18.74 -3.63
N GLY A 276 -33.44 17.84 -3.78
CA GLY A 276 -32.33 17.98 -4.73
C GLY A 276 -32.58 17.32 -6.10
N ILE A 277 -33.81 16.88 -6.38
CA ILE A 277 -34.15 16.20 -7.63
C ILE A 277 -33.83 17.07 -8.84
N SER A 278 -33.30 16.42 -9.89
CA SER A 278 -32.98 17.02 -11.17
C SER A 278 -33.56 16.22 -12.33
N GLU A 279 -33.93 16.91 -13.41
CA GLU A 279 -34.36 16.31 -14.67
C GLU A 279 -33.19 16.03 -15.63
N ASN A 280 -32.00 16.51 -15.30
CA ASN A 280 -30.79 16.17 -16.05
C ASN A 280 -30.42 14.70 -15.83
N GLY A 281 -30.43 13.90 -16.89
CA GLY A 281 -30.06 12.48 -16.87
C GLY A 281 -28.62 12.20 -16.41
N TYR A 282 -27.74 13.20 -16.47
CA TYR A 282 -26.37 13.10 -15.95
C TYR A 282 -26.26 13.37 -14.44
N SER A 283 -27.33 13.80 -13.78
CA SER A 283 -27.32 14.08 -12.34
C SER A 283 -27.31 12.78 -11.51
N GLU A 284 -26.59 12.79 -10.39
CA GLU A 284 -26.68 11.73 -9.38
C GLU A 284 -28.11 11.63 -8.84
N LEU A 285 -28.79 12.76 -8.63
CA LEU A 285 -30.19 12.85 -8.19
C LEU A 285 -31.17 12.98 -9.36
N TYR A 286 -30.91 12.27 -10.45
CA TYR A 286 -31.84 12.21 -11.57
C TYR A 286 -33.18 11.60 -11.14
N LEU A 287 -34.29 12.28 -11.45
CA LEU A 287 -35.66 11.92 -11.05
C LEU A 287 -35.96 10.43 -11.21
N LEU A 288 -35.64 9.81 -12.36
CA LEU A 288 -36.02 8.43 -12.66
C LEU A 288 -35.29 7.38 -11.77
N LYS A 289 -34.26 7.80 -11.03
CA LYS A 289 -33.57 6.93 -10.05
C LYS A 289 -34.33 6.81 -8.73
N PHE A 290 -35.25 7.71 -8.41
CA PHE A 290 -36.02 7.69 -7.16
C PHE A 290 -37.13 6.63 -7.18
N ASN A 291 -37.66 6.28 -6.01
CA ASN A 291 -38.85 5.42 -5.91
C ASN A 291 -40.09 6.08 -6.52
N LYS A 292 -41.12 5.25 -6.73
CA LYS A 292 -42.41 5.65 -7.29
C LYS A 292 -43.08 6.85 -6.61
N GLU A 293 -43.13 6.87 -5.28
CA GLU A 293 -43.84 7.91 -4.53
C GLU A 293 -43.17 9.27 -4.68
N VAL A 294 -41.85 9.32 -4.56
CA VAL A 294 -41.07 10.56 -4.76
C VAL A 294 -41.17 11.05 -6.21
N GLN A 295 -41.11 10.13 -7.19
CA GLN A 295 -41.31 10.51 -8.60
C GLN A 295 -42.69 11.11 -8.83
N LYS A 296 -43.73 10.47 -8.30
CA LYS A 296 -45.13 10.91 -8.42
C LYS A 296 -45.34 12.28 -7.79
N GLU A 297 -44.83 12.49 -6.57
CA GLU A 297 -44.91 13.78 -5.88
C GLU A 297 -44.25 14.89 -6.69
N TYR A 298 -43.01 14.68 -7.16
CA TYR A 298 -42.29 15.66 -7.98
C TYR A 298 -43.06 16.02 -9.25
N LEU A 299 -43.55 15.00 -9.97
CA LEU A 299 -44.26 15.20 -11.24
C LEU A 299 -45.60 15.93 -11.07
N LEU A 300 -46.35 15.64 -10.00
CA LEU A 300 -47.63 16.31 -9.72
C LEU A 300 -47.45 17.79 -9.36
N ASN A 301 -46.40 18.09 -8.60
CA ASN A 301 -46.09 19.43 -8.09
C ASN A 301 -45.33 20.31 -9.08
N ARG A 302 -44.91 19.77 -10.23
CA ARG A 302 -44.22 20.54 -11.26
C ARG A 302 -45.13 21.59 -11.88
N GLU A 303 -44.71 22.85 -11.85
CA GLU A 303 -45.48 23.99 -12.37
C GLU A 303 -45.63 23.96 -13.90
N ASN A 304 -44.53 23.67 -14.62
CA ASN A 304 -44.52 23.63 -16.08
C ASN A 304 -44.64 22.18 -16.59
N LYS A 305 -45.72 21.91 -17.34
CA LYS A 305 -46.09 20.60 -17.87
C LYS A 305 -46.00 20.61 -19.40
N ASP A 306 -44.76 20.57 -19.89
CA ASP A 306 -44.39 20.58 -21.31
C ASP A 306 -44.24 19.16 -21.90
N LEU A 307 -43.77 19.03 -23.14
CA LEU A 307 -43.56 17.71 -23.76
C LEU A 307 -42.49 16.89 -23.04
N LYS A 308 -41.45 17.53 -22.48
CA LYS A 308 -40.40 16.84 -21.71
C LYS A 308 -40.96 16.18 -20.45
N PHE A 309 -41.99 16.75 -19.85
CA PHE A 309 -42.71 16.14 -18.73
C PHE A 309 -43.34 14.79 -19.11
N VAL A 310 -44.04 14.71 -20.25
CA VAL A 310 -44.66 13.46 -20.72
C VAL A 310 -43.60 12.41 -21.02
N GLU A 311 -42.46 12.81 -21.61
CA GLU A 311 -41.34 11.91 -21.83
C GLU A 311 -40.75 11.34 -20.54
N LEU A 312 -40.69 12.13 -19.45
CA LEU A 312 -40.19 11.64 -18.15
C LEU A 312 -41.12 10.58 -17.56
N ILE A 313 -42.44 10.77 -17.65
CA ILE A 313 -43.43 9.76 -17.23
C ILE A 313 -43.26 8.49 -18.06
N ASP A 314 -43.17 8.63 -19.38
CA ASP A 314 -43.04 7.51 -20.29
C ASP A 314 -41.75 6.70 -20.05
N LYS A 315 -40.64 7.38 -19.80
CA LYS A 315 -39.33 6.75 -19.49
C LYS A 315 -39.26 6.13 -18.08
N SER A 316 -40.19 6.44 -17.19
CA SER A 316 -40.18 5.87 -15.84
C SER A 316 -40.55 4.38 -15.88
N MET A 317 -39.75 3.58 -15.19
CA MET A 317 -39.98 2.14 -15.00
C MET A 317 -40.80 1.83 -13.74
N GLU A 318 -41.07 2.83 -12.90
CA GLU A 318 -41.82 2.67 -11.63
C GLU A 318 -43.33 2.64 -11.82
N PHE A 319 -43.82 3.07 -12.99
CA PHE A 319 -45.24 3.15 -13.32
C PHE A 319 -45.57 2.17 -14.45
N ASN A 320 -46.68 1.46 -14.34
CA ASN A 320 -47.24 0.71 -15.46
C ASN A 320 -48.01 1.63 -16.44
N THR A 321 -48.47 1.09 -17.57
CA THR A 321 -49.18 1.87 -18.60
C THR A 321 -50.41 2.62 -18.07
N GLU A 322 -51.22 1.97 -17.23
CA GLU A 322 -52.43 2.57 -16.65
C GLU A 322 -52.08 3.71 -15.70
N GLU A 323 -51.06 3.51 -14.86
CA GLU A 323 -50.56 4.51 -13.91
C GLU A 323 -49.94 5.72 -14.62
N LYS A 324 -49.21 5.49 -15.72
CA LYS A 324 -48.69 6.57 -16.57
C LYS A 324 -49.83 7.41 -17.14
N ALA A 325 -50.87 6.77 -17.69
CA ALA A 325 -52.02 7.47 -18.25
C ALA A 325 -52.76 8.29 -17.18
N GLU A 326 -52.99 7.73 -15.99
CA GLU A 326 -53.64 8.44 -14.89
C GLU A 326 -52.77 9.59 -14.36
N LEU A 327 -51.45 9.40 -14.24
CA LEU A 327 -50.53 10.46 -13.81
C LEU A 327 -50.52 11.63 -14.79
N ILE A 328 -50.48 11.36 -16.09
CA ILE A 328 -50.60 12.38 -17.15
C ILE A 328 -51.92 13.13 -16.98
N LYS A 329 -53.04 12.41 -16.85
CA LYS A 329 -54.37 13.00 -16.66
C LYS A 329 -54.44 13.90 -15.43
N LEU A 330 -54.02 13.41 -14.25
CA LEU A 330 -54.01 14.18 -13.01
C LEU A 330 -53.18 15.47 -13.14
N CYS A 331 -52.05 15.38 -13.84
CA CYS A 331 -51.18 16.53 -14.06
C CYS A 331 -51.86 17.62 -14.93
N TYR A 332 -52.64 17.25 -15.94
CA TYR A 332 -53.39 18.22 -16.75
C TYR A 332 -54.69 18.71 -16.09
N MET A 333 -55.35 17.88 -15.26
CA MET A 333 -56.59 18.27 -14.56
C MET A 333 -56.35 19.24 -13.39
N ASN A 334 -55.18 19.18 -12.74
CA ASN A 334 -54.79 20.11 -11.67
C ASN A 334 -54.46 21.55 -12.14
N LYS A 335 -54.67 21.89 -13.43
CA LYS A 335 -54.55 23.26 -13.97
C LYS A 335 -55.83 24.12 -13.80
N VAL A 336 -56.91 23.56 -13.27
CA VAL A 336 -58.19 24.27 -13.09
C VAL A 336 -58.37 24.65 -11.61
N LYS A 337 -57.60 25.62 -11.13
CA LYS A 337 -57.94 26.41 -9.94
C LYS A 337 -57.42 27.83 -10.10
#